data_AF-A0A938DW60-F1
#
_entry.id   AF-A0A938DW60-F1
#
_cell.length_a   1.000
_cell.length_b   1.000
_cell.length_c   1.000
_cell.angle_alpha   90.00
_cell.angle_beta   90.00
_cell.angle_gamma   90.00
#
_symmetry.space_group_name_H-M   'P 1'
#
loop_
_entity.id
_entity.type
_entity.pdbx_description
1 polymer ?
#
loop_
_entity_poly.entity_id
_entity_poly.type
_entity_poly.pdbx_seq_one_letter_code
_entity_poly.pdbx_strand_id
1 'polypeptide(L)'
;MVFSRERRSPASRLGPKRRLSILGVSLALLTVSCADPAEESAAGNFYAVPRTFPGDAPGTIVRSEAMDPPSSSSLAWRIMYSSSNDAGDPIVVTGMVIAPTGIPPANGRPVVAWAHPTTGIDDSCAPSKQAEPFDSIMGLQEFLSKGWVVVATDYEGLGTDGEHPYLIGASEARSVIDSVRAAHALDGTGASTRFGVFGHSQGGHAALFTGQLAATQAPDLTLVGAVAAAPSGNLHEQFELSQNTEAYSYVGSYMVGSWSDLYDARLPTAVTPDAVGTVERLATECVVGGSKDADERLERVFDTDSTVAPSLWVDGFTNGDPWRSILETNSPGAEPIPVPTLVTQGTSDKVIPASTTAQL
;
A
#
# COMPACT_ATOMS: atom_id res chain seq x y z
N MET A 1 -22.24 -11.79 -89.35
CA MET A 1 -20.90 -11.96 -89.97
C MET A 1 -20.04 -12.72 -88.96
N VAL A 2 -20.00 -14.06 -89.00
CA VAL A 2 -19.16 -14.96 -89.82
C VAL A 2 -17.93 -15.45 -89.02
N PHE A 3 -18.00 -16.73 -88.62
CA PHE A 3 -16.95 -17.77 -88.38
C PHE A 3 -15.87 -17.53 -87.31
N SER A 4 -15.71 -18.37 -86.27
CA SER A 4 -15.24 -19.78 -86.24
C SER A 4 -13.81 -19.99 -86.74
N ARG A 5 -12.90 -20.40 -85.84
CA ARG A 5 -12.10 -21.64 -85.98
C ARG A 5 -11.11 -21.87 -84.82
N GLU A 6 -11.22 -23.06 -84.22
CA GLU A 6 -10.10 -23.77 -83.58
C GLU A 6 -8.97 -24.05 -84.59
N ARG A 7 -7.72 -24.20 -84.10
CA ARG A 7 -6.95 -25.47 -84.19
C ARG A 7 -5.48 -25.35 -83.74
N ARG A 8 -5.08 -26.36 -82.94
CA ARG A 8 -3.84 -27.16 -82.99
C ARG A 8 -2.50 -26.56 -82.52
N SER A 9 -2.00 -27.11 -81.40
CA SER A 9 -0.58 -27.42 -81.14
C SER A 9 -0.04 -28.41 -82.19
N PRO A 10 1.28 -28.49 -82.52
CA PRO A 10 2.28 -29.04 -81.59
C PRO A 10 3.74 -28.54 -81.72
N ALA A 11 4.54 -28.90 -80.70
CA ALA A 11 5.96 -29.27 -80.72
C ALA A 11 6.97 -28.45 -81.56
N SER A 12 8.03 -27.94 -80.92
CA SER A 12 9.28 -28.70 -80.76
C SER A 12 10.50 -27.82 -80.42
N ARG A 13 11.47 -28.50 -79.78
CA ARG A 13 12.93 -28.24 -79.73
C ARG A 13 13.45 -27.25 -78.68
N LEU A 14 13.84 -27.87 -77.57
CA LEU A 14 14.89 -27.42 -76.65
C LEU A 14 16.22 -27.18 -77.37
N GLY A 15 16.91 -26.11 -76.95
CA GLY A 15 18.33 -25.86 -77.11
C GLY A 15 18.81 -24.99 -75.92
N PRO A 16 19.99 -25.25 -75.33
CA PRO A 16 20.26 -24.93 -73.94
C PRO A 16 20.66 -23.47 -73.72
N LYS A 17 19.91 -22.73 -72.89
CA LYS A 17 20.36 -21.45 -72.32
C LYS A 17 20.90 -21.68 -70.91
N ARG A 18 22.19 -21.40 -70.76
CA ARG A 18 22.96 -21.41 -69.51
C ARG A 18 22.18 -20.71 -68.39
N ARG A 19 21.91 -21.43 -67.30
CA ARG A 19 21.38 -20.87 -66.05
C ARG A 19 22.53 -20.24 -65.28
N LEU A 20 22.42 -18.94 -65.01
CA LEU A 20 23.24 -18.24 -64.03
C LEU A 20 22.52 -18.39 -62.69
N SER A 21 23.07 -19.20 -61.79
CA SER A 21 22.55 -19.38 -60.43
C SER A 21 22.85 -18.12 -59.62
N ILE A 22 21.83 -17.31 -59.34
CA ILE A 22 21.91 -16.24 -58.34
C ILE A 22 21.65 -16.91 -56.99
N LEU A 23 22.71 -17.01 -56.17
CA LEU A 23 22.62 -17.43 -54.77
C LEU A 23 21.92 -16.29 -54.00
N GLY A 24 20.65 -16.46 -53.67
CA GLY A 24 19.94 -15.57 -52.77
C GLY A 24 20.43 -15.78 -51.34
N VAL A 25 21.22 -14.84 -50.82
CA VAL A 25 21.56 -14.78 -49.39
C VAL A 25 20.36 -14.16 -48.68
N SER A 26 19.54 -14.98 -48.05
CA SER A 26 18.49 -14.52 -47.13
C SER A 26 19.15 -13.98 -45.86
N LEU A 27 19.18 -12.66 -45.71
CA LEU A 27 19.65 -12.00 -44.50
C LEU A 27 18.55 -12.11 -43.43
N ALA A 28 18.67 -13.11 -42.55
CA ALA A 28 17.83 -13.19 -41.36
C ALA A 28 18.23 -12.04 -40.41
N LEU A 29 17.37 -11.03 -40.29
CA LEU A 29 17.47 -10.03 -39.22
C LEU A 29 17.16 -10.73 -37.89
N LEU A 30 18.21 -11.15 -37.19
CA LEU A 30 18.14 -11.45 -35.77
C LEU A 30 17.87 -10.12 -35.05
N THR A 31 16.61 -9.88 -34.68
CA THR A 31 16.28 -8.87 -33.67
C THR A 31 16.85 -9.37 -32.34
N VAL A 32 18.05 -8.92 -31.99
CA VAL A 32 18.54 -9.02 -30.62
C VAL A 32 17.65 -8.09 -29.81
N SER A 33 16.67 -8.66 -29.11
CA SER A 33 15.97 -7.96 -28.05
C SER A 33 17.01 -7.71 -26.97
N CYS A 34 17.55 -6.49 -26.90
CA CYS A 34 18.23 -6.05 -25.70
C CYS A 34 17.16 -5.95 -24.61
N ALA A 35 16.98 -7.03 -23.85
CA ALA A 35 16.35 -6.92 -22.55
C ALA A 35 17.16 -5.89 -21.76
N ASP A 36 16.49 -4.87 -21.24
CA ASP A 36 17.14 -3.86 -20.42
C ASP A 36 17.63 -4.59 -19.15
N PRO A 37 18.93 -4.54 -18.80
CA PRO A 37 19.44 -5.27 -17.62
C PRO A 37 18.72 -4.92 -16.32
N ALA A 38 18.08 -3.73 -16.28
CA ALA A 38 17.23 -3.27 -15.19
C ALA A 38 15.85 -3.98 -15.12
N GLU A 39 15.26 -4.37 -16.26
CA GLU A 39 14.04 -5.19 -16.29
C GLU A 39 14.32 -6.63 -15.82
N GLU A 40 15.47 -7.18 -16.20
CA GLU A 40 15.88 -8.53 -15.80
C GLU A 40 16.26 -8.60 -14.31
N SER A 41 16.83 -7.52 -13.73
CA SER A 41 17.05 -7.43 -12.27
C SER A 41 15.75 -7.24 -11.48
N ALA A 42 14.77 -6.54 -12.05
CA ALA A 42 13.44 -6.37 -11.45
C ALA A 42 12.61 -7.66 -11.47
N ALA A 43 12.91 -8.61 -12.38
CA ALA A 43 12.22 -9.89 -12.48
C ALA A 43 12.50 -10.84 -11.28
N GLY A 44 13.57 -10.61 -10.51
CA GLY A 44 13.93 -11.41 -9.33
C GLY A 44 13.62 -10.76 -7.97
N ASN A 45 13.40 -9.44 -7.93
CA ASN A 45 13.05 -8.73 -6.71
C ASN A 45 11.59 -8.27 -6.78
N PHE A 46 10.72 -8.90 -5.98
CA PHE A 46 9.30 -8.56 -5.92
C PHE A 46 9.04 -7.07 -5.64
N TYR A 47 9.90 -6.42 -4.87
CA TYR A 47 9.72 -5.03 -4.43
C TYR A 47 10.32 -4.00 -5.39
N ALA A 48 11.05 -4.43 -6.42
CA ALA A 48 11.57 -3.50 -7.42
C ALA A 48 10.41 -2.92 -8.25
N VAL A 49 10.21 -1.61 -8.13
CA VAL A 49 9.19 -0.85 -8.84
C VAL A 49 9.48 -0.87 -10.35
N PRO A 50 8.54 -1.32 -11.20
CA PRO A 50 8.75 -1.31 -12.63
C PRO A 50 8.71 0.13 -13.17
N ARG A 51 9.51 0.39 -14.21
CA ARG A 51 9.56 1.72 -14.88
C ARG A 51 8.20 2.13 -15.47
N THR A 52 7.36 1.15 -15.82
CA THR A 52 6.03 1.37 -16.40
C THR A 52 5.04 0.42 -15.75
N PHE A 53 3.87 0.95 -15.39
CA PHE A 53 2.75 0.21 -14.81
C PHE A 53 1.43 0.90 -15.20
N PRO A 54 0.27 0.22 -15.09
CA PRO A 54 -1.05 0.80 -15.37
C PRO A 54 -1.47 1.83 -14.32
N GLY A 55 -0.88 3.02 -14.38
CA GLY A 55 -1.11 4.10 -13.41
C GLY A 55 -2.44 4.85 -13.53
N ASP A 56 -3.17 4.67 -14.64
CA ASP A 56 -4.48 5.30 -14.89
C ASP A 56 -5.67 4.49 -14.37
N ALA A 57 -5.42 3.28 -13.86
CA ALA A 57 -6.44 2.39 -13.30
C ALA A 57 -6.02 1.93 -11.90
N PRO A 58 -6.32 2.70 -10.83
CA PRO A 58 -5.99 2.33 -9.46
C PRO A 58 -6.53 0.96 -9.06
N GLY A 59 -5.75 0.22 -8.28
CA GLY A 59 -6.03 -1.15 -7.87
C GLY A 59 -5.71 -2.23 -8.91
N THR A 60 -5.08 -1.88 -10.04
CA THR A 60 -4.68 -2.87 -11.03
C THR A 60 -3.46 -3.65 -10.54
N ILE A 61 -3.52 -4.98 -10.57
CA ILE A 61 -2.39 -5.84 -10.22
C ILE A 61 -1.24 -5.61 -11.22
N VAL A 62 -0.09 -5.21 -10.69
CA VAL A 62 1.18 -5.06 -11.40
C VAL A 62 2.02 -6.33 -11.28
N ARG A 63 2.04 -6.92 -10.08
CA ARG A 63 2.76 -8.17 -9.77
C ARG A 63 2.03 -8.92 -8.67
N SER A 64 2.08 -10.25 -8.73
CA SER A 64 1.60 -11.12 -7.64
C SER A 64 2.51 -12.33 -7.50
N GLU A 65 2.77 -12.74 -6.27
CA GLU A 65 3.58 -13.93 -5.94
C GLU A 65 2.85 -14.73 -4.86
N ALA A 66 2.83 -16.06 -4.97
CA ALA A 66 2.25 -16.91 -3.93
C ALA A 66 3.13 -16.88 -2.67
N MET A 67 2.50 -16.85 -1.51
CA MET A 67 3.16 -16.94 -0.21
C MET A 67 2.79 -18.26 0.47
N ASP A 68 3.63 -18.71 1.41
CA ASP A 68 3.25 -19.78 2.33
C ASP A 68 2.04 -19.31 3.16
N PRO A 69 0.88 -19.97 3.08
CA PRO A 69 -0.33 -19.47 3.72
C PRO A 69 -0.33 -19.74 5.23
N PRO A 70 -1.07 -18.96 6.04
CA PRO A 70 -1.14 -19.14 7.49
C PRO A 70 -1.83 -20.45 7.92
N SER A 71 -2.49 -21.15 6.99
CA SER A 71 -3.08 -22.47 7.21
C SER A 71 -3.26 -23.23 5.90
N SER A 72 -3.43 -24.55 5.96
CA SER A 72 -3.75 -25.39 4.80
C SER A 72 -5.15 -25.13 4.20
N SER A 73 -6.01 -24.41 4.94
CA SER A 73 -7.33 -23.98 4.50
C SER A 73 -7.34 -22.57 3.88
N SER A 74 -6.16 -21.99 3.64
CA SER A 74 -6.01 -20.67 3.04
C SER A 74 -5.01 -20.66 1.89
N LEU A 75 -5.14 -19.66 1.04
CA LEU A 75 -4.20 -19.25 0.01
C LEU A 75 -3.71 -17.86 0.39
N ALA A 76 -2.45 -17.54 0.07
CA ALA A 76 -1.88 -16.23 0.32
C ALA A 76 -1.07 -15.77 -0.88
N TRP A 77 -1.11 -14.47 -1.15
CA TRP A 77 -0.32 -13.82 -2.17
C TRP A 77 0.25 -12.52 -1.64
N ARG A 78 1.49 -12.23 -2.05
CA ARG A 78 2.03 -10.89 -2.05
C ARG A 78 1.60 -10.21 -3.33
N ILE A 79 1.15 -8.96 -3.24
CA ILE A 79 0.67 -8.19 -4.39
C ILE A 79 1.42 -6.85 -4.48
N MET A 80 1.60 -6.39 -5.71
CA MET A 80 1.95 -5.01 -6.06
C MET A 80 0.84 -4.51 -6.98
N TYR A 81 0.26 -3.36 -6.67
CA TYR A 81 -0.88 -2.82 -7.39
C TYR A 81 -0.72 -1.32 -7.60
N SER A 82 -1.33 -0.78 -8.66
CA SER A 82 -1.31 0.66 -8.93
C SER A 82 -2.16 1.42 -7.92
N SER A 83 -1.73 2.62 -7.54
CA SER A 83 -2.49 3.56 -6.72
C SER A 83 -2.08 4.99 -7.11
N SER A 84 -2.40 5.97 -6.27
CA SER A 84 -1.97 7.36 -6.43
C SER A 84 -1.51 7.93 -5.10
N ASN A 85 -0.40 8.66 -5.10
CA ASN A 85 0.09 9.34 -3.91
C ASN A 85 -0.85 10.46 -3.46
N ASP A 86 -0.53 11.17 -2.37
CA ASP A 86 -1.32 12.29 -1.87
C ASP A 86 -1.59 13.37 -2.94
N ALA A 87 -0.56 13.72 -3.73
CA ALA A 87 -0.65 14.67 -4.84
C ALA A 87 -1.48 14.19 -6.04
N GLY A 88 -1.86 12.91 -6.09
CA GLY A 88 -2.64 12.29 -7.16
C GLY A 88 -1.78 11.73 -8.30
N ASP A 89 -0.46 11.73 -8.17
CA ASP A 89 0.43 11.11 -9.15
C ASP A 89 0.38 9.58 -9.03
N PRO A 90 0.44 8.84 -10.16
CA PRO A 90 0.41 7.39 -10.12
C PRO A 90 1.63 6.79 -9.43
N ILE A 91 1.38 5.83 -8.54
CA ILE A 91 2.40 5.05 -7.83
C ILE A 91 2.04 3.56 -7.86
N VAL A 92 2.91 2.72 -7.31
CA VAL A 92 2.58 1.35 -6.94
C VAL A 92 2.68 1.18 -5.43
N VAL A 93 1.84 0.32 -4.88
CA VAL A 93 1.83 -0.05 -3.47
C VAL A 93 1.87 -1.57 -3.36
N THR A 94 2.50 -2.10 -2.32
CA THR A 94 2.53 -3.53 -2.03
C THR A 94 1.56 -3.93 -0.93
N GLY A 95 1.36 -5.23 -0.76
CA GLY A 95 0.56 -5.77 0.32
C GLY A 95 0.37 -7.27 0.17
N MET A 96 -0.64 -7.78 0.88
CA MET A 96 -0.96 -9.20 0.92
C MET A 96 -2.46 -9.42 0.74
N VAL A 97 -2.80 -10.54 0.11
CA VAL A 97 -4.17 -11.05 0.03
C VAL A 97 -4.18 -12.46 0.60
N ILE A 98 -5.10 -12.73 1.52
CA ILE A 98 -5.30 -14.04 2.12
C ILE A 98 -6.74 -14.45 1.88
N ALA A 99 -6.94 -15.59 1.22
CA ALA A 99 -8.25 -16.11 0.86
C ALA A 99 -8.47 -17.54 1.40
N PRO A 100 -9.69 -17.91 1.81
CA PRO A 100 -10.01 -19.30 2.12
C PRO A 100 -9.95 -20.16 0.86
N THR A 101 -9.53 -21.42 1.01
CA THR A 101 -9.63 -22.40 -0.07
C THR A 101 -11.09 -22.77 -0.38
N GLY A 102 -11.29 -23.51 -1.47
CA GLY A 102 -12.61 -23.96 -1.90
C GLY A 102 -13.37 -22.96 -2.78
N ILE A 103 -14.54 -23.39 -3.23
CA ILE A 103 -15.33 -22.66 -4.22
C ILE A 103 -15.95 -21.41 -3.57
N PRO A 104 -15.70 -20.20 -4.10
CA PRO A 104 -16.31 -18.98 -3.58
C PRO A 104 -17.84 -18.99 -3.79
N PRO A 105 -18.63 -18.31 -2.94
CA PRO A 105 -20.05 -18.11 -3.17
C PRO A 105 -20.32 -17.43 -4.52
N ALA A 106 -21.53 -17.60 -5.07
CA ALA A 106 -21.89 -17.02 -6.38
C ALA A 106 -21.72 -15.49 -6.45
N ASN A 107 -21.88 -14.78 -5.33
CA ASN A 107 -21.71 -13.33 -5.23
C ASN A 107 -20.30 -12.91 -4.79
N GLY A 108 -19.35 -13.83 -4.78
CA GLY A 108 -18.01 -13.64 -4.25
C GLY A 108 -17.95 -13.67 -2.71
N ARG A 109 -16.73 -13.59 -2.19
CA ARG A 109 -16.41 -13.54 -0.76
C ARG A 109 -16.37 -12.08 -0.29
N PRO A 110 -17.03 -11.72 0.81
CA PRO A 110 -16.82 -10.41 1.45
C PRO A 110 -15.33 -10.19 1.74
N VAL A 111 -14.89 -8.94 1.63
CA VAL A 111 -13.50 -8.55 1.88
C VAL A 111 -13.39 -7.81 3.20
N VAL A 112 -12.37 -8.14 3.99
CA VAL A 112 -11.89 -7.30 5.09
C VAL A 112 -10.63 -6.61 4.60
N ALA A 113 -10.69 -5.29 4.46
CA ALA A 113 -9.51 -4.47 4.25
C ALA A 113 -8.90 -4.19 5.62
N TRP A 114 -7.81 -4.89 5.94
CA TRP A 114 -7.09 -4.71 7.19
C TRP A 114 -6.05 -3.61 7.01
N ALA A 115 -6.18 -2.56 7.80
CA ALA A 115 -5.32 -1.40 7.86
C ALA A 115 -4.37 -1.56 9.05
N HIS A 116 -3.07 -1.74 8.79
CA HIS A 116 -2.09 -2.07 9.83
C HIS A 116 -1.80 -0.86 10.74
N PRO A 117 -1.39 -1.11 12.01
CA PRO A 117 -0.85 -0.06 12.88
C PRO A 117 0.54 0.39 12.42
N THR A 118 1.11 1.38 13.10
CA THR A 118 2.45 1.90 12.82
C THR A 118 3.50 0.79 12.74
N THR A 119 4.22 0.73 11.62
CA THR A 119 5.37 -0.17 11.44
C THR A 119 6.69 0.60 11.34
N GLY A 120 6.64 1.81 10.80
CA GLY A 120 7.76 2.71 10.49
C GLY A 120 7.44 3.48 9.21
N ILE A 121 8.41 4.20 8.66
CA ILE A 121 8.22 4.96 7.40
C ILE A 121 9.21 4.61 6.28
N ASP A 122 10.20 3.78 6.59
CA ASP A 122 11.16 3.26 5.62
C ASP A 122 10.54 2.08 4.85
N ASP A 123 10.96 1.90 3.58
CA ASP A 123 10.43 0.84 2.73
C ASP A 123 10.57 -0.57 3.33
N SER A 124 11.56 -0.77 4.20
CA SER A 124 11.85 -2.06 4.84
C SER A 124 10.87 -2.40 5.96
N CYS A 125 10.12 -1.40 6.46
CA CYS A 125 9.12 -1.55 7.50
C CYS A 125 7.77 -2.10 6.99
N ALA A 126 7.65 -2.41 5.70
CA ALA A 126 6.45 -2.99 5.12
C ALA A 126 6.05 -4.31 5.80
N PRO A 127 4.78 -4.46 6.25
CA PRO A 127 4.28 -5.73 6.79
C PRO A 127 4.51 -6.92 5.85
N SER A 128 4.35 -6.76 4.55
CA SER A 128 4.52 -7.85 3.58
C SER A 128 5.96 -8.36 3.43
N LYS A 129 6.96 -7.57 3.87
CA LYS A 129 8.39 -7.94 3.93
C LYS A 129 8.75 -8.79 5.14
N GLN A 130 7.89 -8.85 6.15
CA GLN A 130 8.19 -9.51 7.42
C GLN A 130 8.29 -11.03 7.27
N ALA A 131 9.05 -11.65 8.18
CA ALA A 131 9.24 -13.10 8.21
C ALA A 131 7.92 -13.85 8.49
N GLU A 132 7.14 -13.34 9.46
CA GLU A 132 5.83 -13.88 9.85
C GLU A 132 4.75 -12.79 9.64
N PRO A 133 4.42 -12.47 8.38
CA PRO A 133 3.68 -11.25 8.07
C PRO A 133 2.20 -11.33 8.48
N PHE A 134 1.67 -12.55 8.69
CA PHE A 134 0.27 -12.78 9.05
C PHE A 134 -0.03 -12.65 10.55
N ASP A 135 0.98 -12.80 11.42
CA ASP A 135 0.80 -12.79 12.87
C ASP A 135 0.29 -11.44 13.40
N SER A 136 0.62 -10.36 12.69
CA SER A 136 0.17 -9.00 13.00
C SER A 136 -1.29 -8.74 12.62
N ILE A 137 -1.89 -9.56 11.75
CA ILE A 137 -3.24 -9.34 11.21
C ILE A 137 -4.28 -9.77 12.24
N MET A 138 -4.74 -8.82 13.05
CA MET A 138 -5.77 -9.05 14.06
C MET A 138 -7.05 -9.62 13.46
N GLY A 139 -7.51 -10.76 13.98
CA GLY A 139 -8.76 -11.40 13.58
C GLY A 139 -8.68 -12.24 12.30
N LEU A 140 -7.48 -12.46 11.74
CA LEU A 140 -7.29 -13.17 10.46
C LEU A 140 -8.00 -14.52 10.43
N GLN A 141 -7.79 -15.35 11.45
CA GLN A 141 -8.37 -16.70 11.50
C GLN A 141 -9.89 -16.66 11.58
N GLU A 142 -10.46 -15.71 12.34
CA GLU A 142 -11.90 -15.50 12.44
C GLU A 142 -12.49 -15.08 11.10
N PHE A 143 -11.86 -14.16 10.37
CA PHE A 143 -12.32 -13.73 9.05
C PHE A 143 -12.28 -14.88 8.03
N LEU A 144 -11.17 -15.63 8.00
CA LEU A 144 -11.04 -16.79 7.11
C LEU A 144 -12.05 -17.89 7.44
N SER A 145 -12.33 -18.14 8.73
CA SER A 145 -13.34 -19.12 9.16
C SER A 145 -14.77 -18.75 8.70
N LYS A 146 -15.05 -17.46 8.52
CA LYS A 146 -16.31 -16.94 7.96
C LYS A 146 -16.35 -17.00 6.43
N GLY A 147 -15.27 -17.45 5.80
CA GLY A 147 -15.14 -17.53 4.35
C GLY A 147 -14.82 -16.20 3.68
N TRP A 148 -14.37 -15.20 4.43
CA TRP A 148 -14.03 -13.86 3.94
C TRP A 148 -12.59 -13.80 3.46
N VAL A 149 -12.33 -12.91 2.50
CA VAL A 149 -10.97 -12.58 2.05
C VAL A 149 -10.44 -11.46 2.92
N VAL A 150 -9.17 -11.52 3.30
CA VAL A 150 -8.47 -10.41 3.95
C VAL A 150 -7.48 -9.83 2.96
N VAL A 151 -7.51 -8.52 2.78
CA VAL A 151 -6.45 -7.78 2.08
C VAL A 151 -5.79 -6.84 3.07
N ALA A 152 -4.47 -6.86 3.10
CA ALA A 152 -3.62 -6.06 3.99
C ALA A 152 -2.65 -5.28 3.11
N THR A 153 -2.92 -3.99 2.90
CA THR A 153 -1.98 -3.13 2.17
C THR A 153 -0.78 -2.79 3.04
N ASP A 154 0.38 -2.53 2.44
CA ASP A 154 1.52 -1.94 3.15
C ASP A 154 1.42 -0.40 3.28
N TYR A 155 0.50 0.28 2.58
CA TYR A 155 0.50 1.72 2.33
C TYR A 155 1.60 2.22 1.38
N GLU A 156 1.38 3.41 0.82
CA GLU A 156 2.36 4.16 0.04
C GLU A 156 3.72 4.24 0.76
N GLY A 157 4.81 4.09 0.00
CA GLY A 157 6.19 4.23 0.50
C GLY A 157 6.70 3.04 1.34
N LEU A 158 5.81 2.19 1.83
CA LEU A 158 6.20 0.94 2.47
C LEU A 158 6.30 -0.17 1.43
N GLY A 159 7.48 -0.79 1.35
CA GLY A 159 7.75 -1.91 0.46
C GLY A 159 8.30 -1.49 -0.90
N THR A 160 8.11 -0.23 -1.30
CA THR A 160 8.54 0.34 -2.57
C THR A 160 9.42 1.57 -2.33
N ASP A 161 10.20 1.98 -3.33
CA ASP A 161 10.99 3.22 -3.25
C ASP A 161 10.12 4.42 -2.84
N GLY A 162 10.59 5.20 -1.88
CA GLY A 162 9.90 6.37 -1.34
C GLY A 162 9.80 6.33 0.18
N GLU A 163 9.28 7.40 0.77
CA GLU A 163 8.99 7.47 2.20
C GLU A 163 7.49 7.33 2.43
N HIS A 164 7.11 6.59 3.48
CA HIS A 164 5.71 6.44 3.82
C HIS A 164 5.12 7.77 4.33
N PRO A 165 4.04 8.29 3.71
CA PRO A 165 3.32 9.47 4.17
C PRO A 165 2.51 9.18 5.44
N TYR A 166 3.22 9.06 6.57
CA TYR A 166 2.67 8.63 7.84
C TYR A 166 1.52 9.52 8.30
N LEU A 167 0.34 8.94 8.56
CA LEU A 167 -0.87 9.66 8.94
C LEU A 167 -1.32 10.71 7.91
N ILE A 168 -0.97 10.55 6.63
CA ILE A 168 -1.64 11.30 5.56
C ILE A 168 -2.90 10.53 5.14
N GLY A 169 -4.04 10.95 5.67
CA GLY A 169 -5.28 10.18 5.61
C GLY A 169 -5.78 9.87 4.20
N ALA A 170 -5.58 10.79 3.26
CA ALA A 170 -5.94 10.57 1.86
C ALA A 170 -5.08 9.48 1.20
N SER A 171 -3.77 9.46 1.46
CA SER A 171 -2.86 8.42 0.94
C SER A 171 -3.17 7.04 1.53
N GLU A 172 -3.34 6.96 2.86
CA GLU A 172 -3.69 5.71 3.53
C GLU A 172 -5.03 5.13 3.03
N ALA A 173 -6.06 5.98 2.91
CA ALA A 173 -7.36 5.54 2.40
C ALA A 173 -7.30 5.06 0.95
N ARG A 174 -6.57 5.76 0.06
CA ARG A 174 -6.38 5.33 -1.33
C ARG A 174 -5.71 3.97 -1.40
N SER A 175 -4.65 3.75 -0.61
CA SER A 175 -3.97 2.45 -0.50
C SER A 175 -4.94 1.34 -0.04
N VAL A 176 -5.72 1.58 1.01
CA VAL A 176 -6.72 0.60 1.50
C VAL A 176 -7.75 0.28 0.42
N ILE A 177 -8.34 1.30 -0.21
CA ILE A 177 -9.39 1.16 -1.24
C ILE A 177 -8.85 0.40 -2.46
N ASP A 178 -7.68 0.79 -2.96
CA ASP A 178 -7.07 0.20 -4.14
C ASP A 178 -6.61 -1.23 -3.90
N SER A 179 -6.21 -1.57 -2.67
CA SER A 179 -5.92 -2.95 -2.29
C SER A 179 -7.17 -3.85 -2.41
N VAL A 180 -8.37 -3.35 -2.11
CA VAL A 180 -9.62 -4.10 -2.27
C VAL A 180 -9.91 -4.37 -3.74
N ARG A 181 -9.69 -3.38 -4.62
CA ARG A 181 -9.78 -3.56 -6.08
C ARG A 181 -8.79 -4.61 -6.57
N ALA A 182 -7.56 -4.55 -6.08
CA ALA A 182 -6.50 -5.52 -6.41
C ALA A 182 -6.88 -6.94 -5.96
N ALA A 183 -7.38 -7.11 -4.73
CA ALA A 183 -7.85 -8.40 -4.23
C ALA A 183 -9.03 -8.95 -5.02
N HIS A 184 -9.96 -8.09 -5.46
CA HIS A 184 -11.09 -8.45 -6.32
C HIS A 184 -10.65 -8.93 -7.71
N ALA A 185 -9.64 -8.28 -8.29
CA ALA A 185 -9.10 -8.62 -9.60
C ALA A 185 -8.15 -9.83 -9.59
N LEU A 186 -7.61 -10.21 -8.43
CA LEU A 186 -6.64 -11.30 -8.31
C LEU A 186 -7.32 -12.67 -8.46
N ASP A 187 -6.85 -13.45 -9.43
CA ASP A 187 -7.35 -14.80 -9.67
C ASP A 187 -7.17 -15.72 -8.46
N GLY A 188 -8.19 -16.53 -8.17
CA GLY A 188 -8.17 -17.52 -7.09
C GLY A 188 -8.65 -17.00 -5.72
N THR A 189 -8.79 -15.68 -5.53
CA THR A 189 -9.32 -15.11 -4.28
C THR A 189 -10.83 -15.34 -4.15
N GLY A 190 -11.55 -15.18 -5.26
CA GLY A 190 -13.01 -15.09 -5.27
C GLY A 190 -13.55 -13.90 -4.47
N ALA A 191 -12.74 -12.86 -4.25
CA ALA A 191 -13.15 -11.66 -3.54
C ALA A 191 -14.27 -10.93 -4.30
N SER A 192 -15.22 -10.38 -3.55
CA SER A 192 -16.29 -9.52 -4.07
C SER A 192 -15.90 -8.03 -3.97
N THR A 193 -16.71 -7.16 -4.56
CA THR A 193 -16.58 -5.70 -4.38
C THR A 193 -17.16 -5.18 -3.05
N ARG A 194 -17.74 -6.06 -2.22
CA ARG A 194 -18.27 -5.70 -0.90
C ARG A 194 -17.19 -5.88 0.16
N PHE A 195 -16.87 -4.80 0.87
CA PHE A 195 -15.81 -4.83 1.87
C PHE A 195 -16.17 -4.07 3.14
N GLY A 196 -15.56 -4.47 4.27
CA GLY A 196 -15.46 -3.66 5.48
C GLY A 196 -14.00 -3.32 5.74
N VAL A 197 -13.74 -2.20 6.41
CA VAL A 197 -12.38 -1.79 6.80
C VAL A 197 -12.21 -1.92 8.32
N PHE A 198 -11.07 -2.43 8.75
CA PHE A 198 -10.71 -2.54 10.16
C PHE A 198 -9.24 -2.18 10.38
N GLY A 199 -8.95 -1.34 11.36
CA GLY A 199 -7.57 -1.06 11.77
C GLY A 199 -7.44 -0.53 13.19
N HIS A 200 -6.20 -0.51 13.67
CA HIS A 200 -5.82 -0.07 15.02
C HIS A 200 -4.74 1.01 14.97
N SER A 201 -4.78 2.00 15.87
CA SER A 201 -3.80 3.09 15.93
C SER A 201 -3.75 3.87 14.61
N GLN A 202 -2.60 3.92 13.92
CA GLN A 202 -2.51 4.42 12.53
C GLN A 202 -3.53 3.73 11.61
N GLY A 203 -3.68 2.40 11.69
CA GLY A 203 -4.69 1.69 10.91
C GLY A 203 -6.12 2.09 11.26
N GLY A 204 -6.37 2.55 12.49
CA GLY A 204 -7.66 3.11 12.89
C GLY A 204 -7.91 4.45 12.21
N HIS A 205 -6.89 5.30 12.11
CA HIS A 205 -6.92 6.54 11.33
C HIS A 205 -7.21 6.26 9.84
N ALA A 206 -6.45 5.34 9.23
CA ALA A 206 -6.68 4.88 7.85
C ALA A 206 -8.10 4.34 7.64
N ALA A 207 -8.65 3.59 8.61
CA ALA A 207 -10.02 3.06 8.55
C ALA A 207 -11.08 4.17 8.56
N LEU A 208 -10.88 5.23 9.33
CA LEU A 208 -11.78 6.39 9.36
C LEU A 208 -11.73 7.16 8.04
N PHE A 209 -10.54 7.48 7.54
CA PHE A 209 -10.39 8.15 6.24
C PHE A 209 -10.93 7.30 5.08
N THR A 210 -10.74 5.98 5.12
CA THR A 210 -11.39 5.05 4.16
C THR A 210 -12.90 5.17 4.23
N GLY A 211 -13.47 5.26 5.44
CA GLY A 211 -14.89 5.52 5.67
C GLY A 211 -15.38 6.82 5.03
N GLN A 212 -14.59 7.89 5.12
CA GLN A 212 -14.93 9.21 4.57
C GLN A 212 -14.83 9.24 3.03
N LEU A 213 -13.87 8.51 2.46
CA LEU A 213 -13.48 8.66 1.04
C LEU A 213 -14.02 7.55 0.11
N ALA A 214 -14.32 6.35 0.61
CA ALA A 214 -14.67 5.21 -0.24
C ALA A 214 -15.87 5.48 -1.16
N ALA A 215 -16.91 6.16 -0.66
CA ALA A 215 -18.13 6.41 -1.44
C ALA A 215 -17.90 7.33 -2.66
N THR A 216 -16.93 8.24 -2.57
CA THR A 216 -16.63 9.21 -3.65
C THR A 216 -15.49 8.73 -4.55
N GLN A 217 -14.48 8.07 -3.99
CA GLN A 217 -13.28 7.62 -4.72
C GLN A 217 -13.40 6.20 -5.28
N ALA A 218 -14.32 5.39 -4.76
CA ALA A 218 -14.55 4.03 -5.23
C ALA A 218 -16.03 3.66 -5.32
N PRO A 219 -16.80 4.33 -6.21
CA PRO A 219 -18.20 3.98 -6.44
C PRO A 219 -18.41 2.57 -7.03
N ASP A 220 -17.34 1.94 -7.54
CA ASP A 220 -17.28 0.55 -7.99
C ASP A 220 -17.23 -0.46 -6.83
N LEU A 221 -16.85 -0.02 -5.62
CA LEU A 221 -16.83 -0.83 -4.41
C LEU A 221 -18.00 -0.48 -3.48
N THR A 222 -18.35 -1.41 -2.60
CA THR A 222 -19.37 -1.19 -1.57
C THR A 222 -18.75 -1.36 -0.19
N LEU A 223 -18.41 -0.25 0.45
CA LEU A 223 -18.05 -0.23 1.87
C LEU A 223 -19.30 -0.51 2.72
N VAL A 224 -19.25 -1.52 3.59
CA VAL A 224 -20.39 -1.91 4.44
C VAL A 224 -20.24 -1.47 5.90
N GLY A 225 -19.05 -1.06 6.31
CA GLY A 225 -18.77 -0.52 7.64
C GLY A 225 -17.29 -0.30 7.89
N ALA A 226 -16.99 0.57 8.85
CA ALA A 226 -15.63 0.91 9.27
C ALA A 226 -15.46 0.62 10.77
N VAL A 227 -14.36 -0.02 11.14
CA VAL A 227 -14.01 -0.27 12.55
C VAL A 227 -12.64 0.33 12.83
N ALA A 228 -12.60 1.25 13.78
CA ALA A 228 -11.38 1.95 14.18
C ALA A 228 -11.12 1.72 15.68
N ALA A 229 -10.02 1.03 15.98
CA ALA A 229 -9.58 0.79 17.35
C ALA A 229 -8.43 1.73 17.72
N ALA A 230 -8.59 2.48 18.81
CA ALA A 230 -7.65 3.50 19.25
C ALA A 230 -7.09 4.37 18.10
N PRO A 231 -7.95 4.94 17.22
CA PRO A 231 -7.47 5.66 16.05
C PRO A 231 -6.69 6.91 16.45
N SER A 232 -5.61 7.23 15.73
CA SER A 232 -5.08 8.59 15.74
C SER A 232 -6.18 9.52 15.23
N GLY A 233 -6.81 10.26 16.14
CA GLY A 233 -7.95 11.14 15.86
C GLY A 233 -7.48 12.57 15.61
N ASN A 234 -7.82 13.48 16.51
CA ASN A 234 -7.32 14.85 16.48
C ASN A 234 -5.78 14.86 16.65
N LEU A 235 -5.04 15.00 15.56
CA LEU A 235 -3.57 14.90 15.54
C LEU A 235 -2.90 16.05 16.28
N HIS A 236 -3.49 17.26 16.24
CA HIS A 236 -2.98 18.43 16.97
C HIS A 236 -3.06 18.19 18.48
N GLU A 237 -4.24 17.84 18.99
CA GLU A 237 -4.41 17.59 20.42
C GLU A 237 -3.59 16.37 20.88
N GLN A 238 -3.55 15.31 20.06
CA GLN A 238 -2.74 14.13 20.34
C GLN A 238 -1.27 14.50 20.52
N PHE A 239 -0.74 15.37 19.64
CA PHE A 239 0.63 15.87 19.78
C PHE A 239 0.81 16.60 21.11
N GLU A 240 -0.04 17.58 21.40
CA GLU A 240 0.07 18.39 22.62
C GLU A 240 0.06 17.54 23.90
N LEU A 241 -0.77 16.50 23.94
CA LEU A 241 -0.92 15.61 25.10
C LEU A 241 0.19 14.57 25.22
N SER A 242 0.71 14.06 24.12
CA SER A 242 1.59 12.88 24.11
C SER A 242 3.06 13.18 23.83
N GLN A 243 3.41 14.39 23.36
CA GLN A 243 4.76 14.76 22.89
C GLN A 243 5.93 14.49 23.84
N ASN A 244 5.67 14.30 25.13
CA ASN A 244 6.69 14.04 26.16
C ASN A 244 6.85 12.55 26.52
N THR A 245 6.17 11.64 25.81
CA THR A 245 6.27 10.20 26.03
C THR A 245 7.32 9.57 25.10
N GLU A 246 7.92 8.45 25.52
CA GLU A 246 8.83 7.71 24.64
C GLU A 246 8.10 7.22 23.37
N ALA A 247 6.88 6.70 23.54
CA ALA A 247 6.02 6.28 22.44
C ALA A 247 5.88 7.37 21.35
N TYR A 248 5.62 8.59 21.79
CA TYR A 248 5.39 9.71 20.89
C TYR A 248 6.68 10.32 20.33
N SER A 249 7.84 10.02 20.92
CA SER A 249 9.13 10.33 20.28
C SER A 249 9.28 9.59 18.95
N TYR A 250 8.83 8.33 18.86
CA TYR A 250 8.79 7.58 17.59
C TYR A 250 7.68 8.08 16.67
N VAL A 251 6.43 8.10 17.16
CA VAL A 251 5.26 8.51 16.36
C VAL A 251 5.42 9.94 15.80
N GLY A 252 5.86 10.87 16.64
CA GLY A 252 6.15 12.24 16.23
C GLY A 252 7.30 12.33 15.23
N SER A 253 8.33 11.48 15.36
CA SER A 253 9.45 11.46 14.40
C SER A 253 9.02 10.93 13.04
N TYR A 254 8.15 9.92 13.00
CA TYR A 254 7.56 9.44 11.74
C TYR A 254 6.72 10.51 11.05
N MET A 255 5.87 11.19 11.82
CA MET A 255 5.02 12.26 11.31
C MET A 255 5.86 13.44 10.80
N VAL A 256 6.74 14.00 11.63
CA VAL A 256 7.51 15.19 11.27
C VAL A 256 8.56 14.87 10.20
N GLY A 257 9.17 13.68 10.24
CA GLY A 257 10.12 13.21 9.21
C GLY A 257 9.47 13.16 7.84
N SER A 258 8.42 12.33 7.69
CA SER A 258 7.72 12.19 6.42
C SER A 258 7.08 13.49 5.93
N TRP A 259 6.51 14.28 6.84
CA TRP A 259 5.84 15.52 6.45
C TRP A 259 6.82 16.63 6.06
N SER A 260 8.06 16.61 6.55
CA SER A 260 9.05 17.62 6.15
C SER A 260 9.47 17.48 4.69
N ASP A 261 9.41 16.27 4.15
CA ASP A 261 9.78 16.00 2.76
C ASP A 261 8.55 16.11 1.83
N LEU A 262 7.36 15.79 2.33
CA LEU A 262 6.12 15.78 1.56
C LEU A 262 5.39 17.13 1.55
N TYR A 263 5.41 17.86 2.65
CA TYR A 263 4.89 19.22 2.75
C TYR A 263 6.08 20.20 2.76
N ASP A 264 5.89 21.45 2.31
CA ASP A 264 6.93 22.51 2.42
C ASP A 264 7.14 22.98 3.89
N ALA A 265 7.03 22.05 4.84
CA ALA A 265 7.07 22.19 6.28
C ALA A 265 8.44 21.75 6.82
N ARG A 266 9.41 22.67 6.79
CA ARG A 266 10.81 22.31 7.06
C ARG A 266 11.05 21.75 8.46
N LEU A 267 11.75 20.63 8.55
CA LEU A 267 12.15 19.96 9.79
C LEU A 267 12.67 20.90 10.91
N PRO A 268 13.55 21.90 10.64
CA PRO A 268 14.06 22.80 11.69
C PRO A 268 13.02 23.74 12.31
N THR A 269 11.80 23.79 11.77
CA THR A 269 10.68 24.54 12.37
C THR A 269 9.94 23.74 13.43
N ALA A 270 10.03 22.41 13.38
CA ALA A 270 9.38 21.49 14.30
C ALA A 270 10.35 20.84 15.30
N VAL A 271 11.61 20.66 14.93
CA VAL A 271 12.61 19.92 15.70
C VAL A 271 13.71 20.87 16.19
N THR A 272 14.11 20.74 17.45
CA THR A 272 15.21 21.57 17.98
C THR A 272 16.54 21.19 17.31
N PRO A 273 17.49 22.13 17.18
CA PRO A 273 18.75 21.87 16.46
C PRO A 273 19.53 20.64 16.97
N ASP A 274 19.55 20.42 18.28
CA ASP A 274 20.26 19.30 18.90
C ASP A 274 19.53 17.96 18.71
N ALA A 275 18.24 17.99 18.39
CA ALA A 275 17.39 16.82 18.24
C ALA A 275 17.26 16.31 16.80
N VAL A 276 17.68 17.08 15.79
CA VAL A 276 17.53 16.71 14.36
C VAL A 276 18.05 15.30 14.08
N GLY A 277 19.30 15.01 14.45
CA GLY A 277 19.87 13.67 14.22
C GLY A 277 19.19 12.56 15.02
N THR A 278 18.50 12.89 16.13
CA THR A 278 17.70 11.91 16.87
C THR A 278 16.40 11.62 16.13
N VAL A 279 15.69 12.66 15.68
CA VAL A 279 14.44 12.51 14.91
C VAL A 279 14.69 11.76 13.60
N GLU A 280 15.73 12.13 12.85
CA GLU A 280 16.12 11.44 11.61
C GLU A 280 16.40 9.95 11.87
N ARG A 281 17.15 9.63 12.94
CA ARG A 281 17.40 8.23 13.29
C ARG A 281 16.11 7.50 13.64
N LEU A 282 15.27 8.06 14.51
CA LEU A 282 14.01 7.42 14.92
C LEU A 282 13.09 7.20 13.72
N ALA A 283 13.03 8.15 12.78
CA ALA A 283 12.26 8.04 11.55
C ALA A 283 12.69 6.83 10.69
N THR A 284 13.99 6.48 10.67
CA THR A 284 14.49 5.32 9.91
C THR A 284 14.31 3.96 10.60
N GLU A 285 13.87 3.93 11.86
CA GLU A 285 13.71 2.67 12.61
C GLU A 285 12.32 2.06 12.41
N CYS A 286 12.23 0.75 12.20
CA CYS A 286 10.96 0.03 12.26
C CYS A 286 10.62 -0.34 13.72
N VAL A 287 9.37 -0.12 14.12
CA VAL A 287 8.84 -0.50 15.45
C VAL A 287 8.24 -1.91 15.48
N VAL A 288 7.98 -2.50 14.31
CA VAL A 288 7.61 -3.92 14.18
C VAL A 288 8.51 -4.59 13.15
N GLY A 289 8.73 -5.90 13.30
CA GLY A 289 9.25 -6.70 12.19
C GLY A 289 10.42 -7.62 12.50
N GLY A 290 10.09 -8.85 12.91
CA GLY A 290 10.85 -10.10 12.73
C GLY A 290 12.27 -10.21 13.30
N SER A 291 12.83 -9.11 13.80
CA SER A 291 14.10 -9.07 14.51
C SER A 291 13.84 -8.87 16.00
N LYS A 292 14.66 -9.49 16.84
CA LYS A 292 14.59 -9.28 18.29
C LYS A 292 14.62 -7.80 18.66
N ASP A 293 15.39 -7.01 17.92
CA ASP A 293 15.50 -5.58 18.15
C ASP A 293 14.18 -4.84 17.87
N ALA A 294 13.38 -5.28 16.89
CA ALA A 294 12.06 -4.71 16.60
C ALA A 294 11.04 -5.10 17.68
N ASP A 295 11.03 -6.35 18.15
CA ASP A 295 10.15 -6.78 19.23
C ASP A 295 10.49 -6.08 20.55
N GLU A 296 11.77 -5.94 20.87
CA GLU A 296 12.22 -5.17 22.04
C GLU A 296 11.94 -3.66 21.88
N ARG A 297 12.01 -3.11 20.65
CA ARG A 297 11.58 -1.71 20.39
C ARG A 297 10.09 -1.57 20.61
N LEU A 298 9.28 -2.50 20.13
CA LEU A 298 7.83 -2.50 20.32
C LEU A 298 7.49 -2.48 21.81
N GLU A 299 8.11 -3.37 22.60
CA GLU A 299 7.93 -3.41 24.05
C GLU A 299 8.34 -2.10 24.72
N ARG A 300 9.44 -1.46 24.30
CA ARG A 300 9.87 -0.14 24.83
C ARG A 300 8.96 1.01 24.42
N VAL A 301 8.58 1.10 23.15
CA VAL A 301 7.67 2.12 22.62
C VAL A 301 6.34 2.07 23.35
N PHE A 302 5.86 0.88 23.72
CA PHE A 302 4.63 0.69 24.47
C PHE A 302 4.83 0.55 25.99
N ASP A 303 6.05 0.69 26.51
CA ASP A 303 6.32 0.87 27.94
C ASP A 303 6.02 2.32 28.32
N THR A 304 4.74 2.59 28.59
CA THR A 304 4.25 3.93 28.88
C THR A 304 4.66 4.51 30.24
N ASP A 305 5.48 3.79 31.01
CA ASP A 305 6.06 4.28 32.26
C ASP A 305 7.48 4.84 32.07
N SER A 306 8.08 4.69 30.87
CA SER A 306 9.33 5.34 30.51
C SER A 306 9.09 6.77 30.04
N THR A 307 9.80 7.71 30.67
CA THR A 307 9.91 9.08 30.18
C THR A 307 11.24 9.21 29.44
N VAL A 308 11.18 9.27 28.12
CA VAL A 308 12.30 9.75 27.31
C VAL A 308 11.86 11.08 26.74
N ALA A 309 12.30 12.18 27.34
CA ALA A 309 12.16 13.49 26.74
C ALA A 309 13.54 14.12 26.59
N PRO A 310 14.20 13.91 25.43
CA PRO A 310 14.99 14.98 24.86
C PRO A 310 14.03 16.16 24.59
N SER A 311 14.54 17.37 24.61
CA SER A 311 13.88 18.54 24.04
C SER A 311 13.79 18.38 22.51
N LEU A 312 13.00 17.41 22.02
CA LEU A 312 12.92 17.07 20.60
C LEU A 312 12.26 18.17 19.81
N TRP A 313 11.16 18.69 20.34
CA TRP A 313 10.25 19.56 19.62
C TRP A 313 10.51 21.03 19.92
N VAL A 314 10.34 21.89 18.92
CA VAL A 314 10.29 23.34 19.11
C VAL A 314 8.98 23.68 19.82
N ASP A 315 9.05 24.40 20.95
CA ASP A 315 7.88 24.75 21.75
C ASP A 315 6.75 25.35 20.90
N GLY A 316 5.61 24.66 20.87
CA GLY A 316 4.39 25.12 20.23
C GLY A 316 4.42 25.19 18.69
N PHE A 317 5.33 24.48 18.01
CA PHE A 317 5.42 24.49 16.55
C PHE A 317 4.10 24.07 15.87
N THR A 318 3.33 23.19 16.50
CA THR A 318 2.00 22.71 16.10
C THR A 318 0.92 23.80 16.10
N ASN A 319 1.14 24.93 16.77
CA ASN A 319 0.15 26.01 16.90
C ASN A 319 0.18 27.00 15.73
N GLY A 320 1.24 26.96 14.91
CA GLY A 320 1.44 27.84 13.76
C GLY A 320 1.42 27.10 12.43
N ASP A 321 1.23 27.86 11.35
CA ASP A 321 1.33 27.33 10.00
C ASP A 321 2.80 27.10 9.58
N PRO A 322 3.08 26.08 8.74
CA PRO A 322 2.09 25.21 8.08
C PRO A 322 1.61 24.02 8.93
N TRP A 323 2.29 23.70 10.05
CA TRP A 323 2.05 22.49 10.84
C TRP A 323 0.62 22.36 11.35
N ARG A 324 0.04 23.45 11.85
CA ARG A 324 -1.36 23.47 12.29
C ARG A 324 -2.31 23.01 11.17
N SER A 325 -2.21 23.65 10.01
CA SER A 325 -3.05 23.34 8.85
C SER A 325 -2.86 21.88 8.37
N ILE A 326 -1.62 21.36 8.40
CA ILE A 326 -1.34 19.98 8.00
C ILE A 326 -1.95 18.98 9.00
N LEU A 327 -1.80 19.21 10.31
CA LEU A 327 -2.38 18.39 11.38
C LEU A 327 -3.91 18.37 11.30
N GLU A 328 -4.54 19.53 11.08
CA GLU A 328 -6.00 19.64 10.95
C GLU A 328 -6.50 18.94 9.68
N THR A 329 -5.81 19.08 8.55
CA THR A 329 -6.16 18.42 7.28
C THR A 329 -6.11 16.90 7.39
N ASN A 330 -5.14 16.39 8.15
CA ASN A 330 -4.92 14.97 8.35
C ASN A 330 -5.56 14.41 9.62
N SER A 331 -6.43 15.17 10.29
CA SER A 331 -7.27 14.62 11.36
C SER A 331 -8.60 14.10 10.77
N PRO A 332 -9.03 12.86 11.08
CA PRO A 332 -10.33 12.38 10.65
C PRO A 332 -11.47 13.14 11.35
N GLY A 333 -12.68 13.08 10.78
CA GLY A 333 -13.87 13.73 11.33
C GLY A 333 -14.32 15.02 10.63
N ALA A 334 -13.54 15.57 9.70
CA ALA A 334 -13.96 16.74 8.90
C ALA A 334 -15.13 16.42 7.93
N GLU A 335 -15.14 15.19 7.39
CA GLU A 335 -16.19 14.67 6.50
C GLU A 335 -16.99 13.56 7.18
N PRO A 336 -18.31 13.43 6.91
CA PRO A 336 -19.13 12.37 7.49
C PRO A 336 -18.80 10.99 6.89
N ILE A 337 -18.83 9.95 7.72
CA ILE A 337 -18.73 8.55 7.27
C ILE A 337 -20.15 8.02 7.01
N PRO A 338 -20.53 7.71 5.76
CA PRO A 338 -21.91 7.37 5.40
C PRO A 338 -22.28 5.89 5.65
N VAL A 339 -21.46 5.15 6.39
CA VAL A 339 -21.64 3.72 6.70
C VAL A 339 -21.63 3.51 8.22
N PRO A 340 -22.14 2.36 8.73
CA PRO A 340 -21.98 2.03 10.14
C PRO A 340 -20.50 2.05 10.56
N THR A 341 -20.19 2.85 11.58
CA THR A 341 -18.83 2.99 12.10
C THR A 341 -18.79 2.61 13.57
N LEU A 342 -17.83 1.77 13.94
CA LEU A 342 -17.52 1.45 15.33
C LEU A 342 -16.15 2.03 15.68
N VAL A 343 -16.12 2.90 16.69
CA VAL A 343 -14.87 3.41 17.28
C VAL A 343 -14.73 2.83 18.68
N THR A 344 -13.57 2.24 18.98
CA THR A 344 -13.27 1.71 20.32
C THR A 344 -12.01 2.35 20.87
N GLN A 345 -12.00 2.77 22.13
CA GLN A 345 -10.87 3.46 22.75
C GLN A 345 -10.65 2.96 24.18
N GLY A 346 -9.39 2.71 24.54
CA GLY A 346 -8.99 2.47 25.92
C GLY A 346 -8.92 3.78 26.70
N THR A 347 -9.58 3.86 27.86
CA THR A 347 -9.56 5.08 28.70
C THR A 347 -8.21 5.33 29.40
N SER A 348 -7.33 4.33 29.41
CA SER A 348 -5.99 4.39 30.01
C SER A 348 -4.88 4.47 28.97
N ASP A 349 -5.22 4.69 27.70
CA ASP A 349 -4.26 4.82 26.62
C ASP A 349 -3.46 6.11 26.78
N LYS A 350 -2.14 5.99 26.85
CA LYS A 350 -1.18 7.09 27.02
C LYS A 350 -0.51 7.48 25.71
N VAL A 351 -0.72 6.74 24.63
CA VAL A 351 -0.19 7.03 23.29
C VAL A 351 -1.23 7.80 22.48
N ILE A 352 -2.47 7.29 22.50
CA ILE A 352 -3.66 7.91 21.90
C ILE A 352 -4.63 8.26 23.03
N PRO A 353 -4.52 9.47 23.64
CA PRO A 353 -5.40 9.85 24.73
C PRO A 353 -6.87 9.81 24.33
N ALA A 354 -7.75 9.25 25.17
CA ALA A 354 -9.13 9.02 24.79
C ALA A 354 -9.93 10.29 24.40
N SER A 355 -9.48 11.48 24.80
CA SER A 355 -10.10 12.76 24.41
C SER A 355 -9.96 13.06 22.92
N THR A 356 -8.88 12.61 22.27
CA THR A 356 -8.62 12.85 20.84
C THR A 356 -9.55 12.03 19.95
N THR A 357 -9.99 10.87 20.46
CA THR A 357 -10.96 9.98 19.80
C THR A 357 -12.40 10.39 20.08
N ALA A 358 -12.69 10.97 21.25
CA ALA A 358 -14.05 11.35 21.66
C ALA A 358 -14.67 12.49 20.82
N GLN A 359 -13.87 13.16 19.98
CA GLN A 359 -14.28 14.28 19.13
C GLN A 359 -14.70 13.86 17.72
N LEU A 360 -14.50 12.58 17.37
CA LEU A 360 -14.73 12.02 16.04
C LEU A 360 -16.20 11.74 15.72
#